data_AF-A0A9J5ZC82-F1
#
_entry.id   AF-A0A9J5ZC82-F1
#
_cell.length_a   1.000
_cell.length_b   1.000
_cell.length_c   1.000
_cell.angle_alpha   90.00
_cell.angle_beta   90.00
_cell.angle_gamma   90.00
#
_symmetry.space_group_name_H-M   'P 1'
#
loop_
_entity.id
_entity.type
_entity.pdbx_description
1 polymer ?
#
loop_
_entity_poly.entity_id
_entity_poly.type
_entity_poly.pdbx_seq_one_letter_code
_entity_poly.pdbx_strand_id
1 'polypeptide(L)'
;MSNALFRGVTLPSLVALKSCNLSDSQSLKEEVEIIRMFKHSPYIIHYFGANVSFEDNVNLYNLLLQYASGGSLADRLRNYNSQSKVEGRKHMKNVLLGLSCIHNNGIIHCDIKPGNILLVERDKTAKIADFGLSVTLEQGMNERHGLIRGTKRTPQWEDTDGDDVFRKNQVCGTKVLEFKVVK
;
A
#
# COMPACT_ATOMS: atom_id res chain seq x y z
N MET A 1 14.81 17.66 14.13
CA MET A 1 14.96 17.27 12.72
C MET A 1 15.86 16.04 12.68
N SER A 2 15.27 14.84 12.65
CA SER A 2 16.03 13.59 12.59
C SER A 2 16.35 13.29 11.12
N ASN A 3 17.61 13.54 10.73
CA ASN A 3 18.13 13.11 9.43
C ASN A 3 18.18 11.58 9.42
N ALA A 4 17.13 10.95 8.89
CA ALA A 4 17.14 9.55 8.55
C ALA A 4 18.20 9.32 7.45
N LEU A 5 19.37 8.86 7.85
CA LEU A 5 20.49 8.63 6.95
C LEU A 5 20.26 7.30 6.20
N PHE A 6 19.62 7.36 5.03
CA PHE A 6 19.53 6.22 4.11
C PHE A 6 20.92 6.02 3.47
N ARG A 7 21.70 5.08 3.99
CA ARG A 7 23.04 4.80 3.46
C ARG A 7 22.94 4.41 1.97
N GLY A 8 23.42 5.30 1.09
CA GLY A 8 23.69 5.02 -0.32
C GLY A 8 22.50 5.02 -1.29
N VAL A 9 21.30 5.47 -0.87
CA VAL A 9 20.13 5.55 -1.76
C VAL A 9 19.64 7.00 -1.84
N THR A 10 19.68 7.59 -3.03
CA THR A 10 19.07 8.90 -3.29
C THR A 10 17.55 8.73 -3.34
N LEU A 11 16.85 9.24 -2.33
CA LEU A 11 15.39 9.26 -2.31
C LEU A 11 14.83 10.35 -3.25
N PRO A 12 13.64 10.14 -3.84
CA PRO A 12 12.94 11.21 -4.53
C PRO A 12 12.45 12.28 -3.55
N SER A 13 12.11 13.47 -4.06
CA SER A 13 11.62 14.61 -3.26
C SER A 13 10.34 14.33 -2.47
N LEU A 14 9.58 13.31 -2.86
CA LEU A 14 8.34 12.92 -2.18
C LEU A 14 8.24 11.40 -2.06
N VAL A 15 7.99 10.94 -0.83
CA VAL A 15 7.79 9.53 -0.50
C VAL A 15 6.51 9.38 0.33
N ALA A 16 5.89 8.22 0.27
CA ALA A 16 4.83 7.83 1.18
C ALA A 16 5.45 7.07 2.36
N LEU A 17 5.07 7.42 3.59
CA LEU A 17 5.56 6.80 4.80
C LEU A 17 4.43 6.00 5.46
N LYS A 18 4.64 4.70 5.62
CA LYS A 18 3.75 3.84 6.43
C LYS A 18 4.44 3.62 7.77
N SER A 19 3.85 4.09 8.86
CA SER A 19 4.49 4.12 10.17
C SER A 19 3.69 3.37 11.23
N CYS A 20 4.39 2.83 12.23
CA CYS A 20 3.81 2.24 13.43
C CYS A 20 4.79 2.38 14.60
N ASN A 21 4.32 2.20 15.83
CA ASN A 21 5.21 2.11 16.99
C ASN A 21 6.22 0.99 16.79
N LEU A 22 7.47 1.22 17.17
CA LEU A 22 8.54 0.24 17.04
C LEU A 22 8.21 -1.06 17.81
N SER A 23 7.54 -0.94 18.96
CA SER A 23 7.04 -2.07 19.75
C SER A 23 6.08 -2.98 19.00
N ASP A 24 5.26 -2.41 18.10
CA ASP A 24 4.20 -3.11 17.37
C ASP A 24 4.57 -3.35 15.88
N SER A 25 5.87 -3.24 15.57
CA SER A 25 6.37 -3.21 14.19
C SER A 25 6.39 -4.56 13.47
N GLN A 26 6.06 -5.66 14.14
CA GLN A 26 6.20 -7.02 13.61
C GLN A 26 5.49 -7.20 12.26
N SER A 27 4.21 -6.85 12.19
CA SER A 27 3.44 -6.95 10.94
C SER A 27 3.96 -6.05 9.82
N LEU A 28 4.54 -4.88 10.16
CA LEU A 28 5.11 -3.98 9.15
C LEU A 28 6.46 -4.51 8.65
N LYS A 29 7.26 -5.14 9.52
CA LYS A 29 8.50 -5.82 9.14
C LYS A 29 8.23 -7.00 8.21
N GLU A 30 7.20 -7.80 8.49
CA GLU A 30 6.75 -8.88 7.60
C GLU A 30 6.34 -8.35 6.22
N GLU A 31 5.59 -7.23 6.17
CA GLU A 31 5.28 -6.55 4.92
C GLU A 31 6.55 -6.10 4.16
N VAL A 32 7.56 -5.61 4.88
CA VAL A 32 8.86 -5.23 4.29
C VAL A 32 9.59 -6.43 3.69
N GLU A 33 9.54 -7.61 4.34
CA GLU A 33 10.13 -8.85 3.81
C GLU A 33 9.53 -9.25 2.46
N ILE A 34 8.22 -9.04 2.28
CA ILE A 34 7.54 -9.37 1.02
C ILE A 34 7.78 -8.31 -0.04
N ILE A 35 7.53 -7.03 0.26
CA ILE A 35 7.55 -5.97 -0.76
C ILE A 35 8.95 -5.75 -1.36
N ARG A 36 10.02 -5.98 -0.57
CA ARG A 36 11.41 -5.84 -1.05
C ARG A 36 11.75 -6.80 -2.19
N MET A 37 11.06 -7.95 -2.29
CA MET A 37 11.25 -8.93 -3.36
C MET A 37 10.92 -8.34 -4.73
N PHE A 38 10.06 -7.32 -4.77
CA PHE A 38 9.49 -6.75 -5.98
C PHE A 38 10.13 -5.42 -6.40
N LYS A 39 11.32 -5.08 -5.89
CA LYS A 39 12.01 -3.80 -6.14
C LYS A 39 12.14 -3.39 -7.62
N HIS A 40 12.16 -4.35 -8.54
CA HIS A 40 12.31 -4.13 -9.99
C HIS A 40 11.00 -4.22 -10.78
N SER A 41 9.87 -4.50 -10.14
CA SER A 41 8.60 -4.62 -10.84
C SER A 41 8.02 -3.24 -11.18
N PRO A 42 7.67 -2.97 -12.46
CA PRO A 42 7.02 -1.72 -12.82
C PRO A 42 5.55 -1.65 -12.37
N TYR A 43 4.97 -2.76 -11.94
CA TYR A 43 3.53 -2.90 -11.62
C TYR A 43 3.26 -3.06 -10.13
N ILE A 44 4.28 -2.93 -9.29
CA ILE A 44 4.19 -2.98 -7.82
C ILE A 44 4.74 -1.66 -7.28
N ILE A 45 4.16 -1.14 -6.20
CA ILE A 45 4.59 0.11 -5.61
C ILE A 45 6.05 -0.01 -5.17
N HIS A 46 6.88 0.97 -5.54
CA HIS A 46 8.31 0.83 -5.31
C HIS A 46 8.62 1.05 -3.82
N TYR A 47 9.42 0.14 -3.26
CA TYR A 47 9.94 0.20 -1.91
C TYR A 47 11.33 0.85 -1.92
N PHE A 48 11.50 1.92 -1.14
CA PHE A 48 12.80 2.60 -1.02
C PHE A 48 13.64 2.12 0.16
N GLY A 49 12.99 1.65 1.22
CA GLY A 49 13.67 1.34 2.47
C GLY A 49 12.73 1.30 3.67
N ALA A 50 13.28 0.89 4.81
CA ALA A 50 12.64 1.06 6.10
C ALA A 50 13.67 1.62 7.09
N ASN A 51 13.19 2.44 8.03
CA ASN A 51 14.03 3.04 9.07
C ASN A 51 13.29 3.13 10.40
N VAL A 52 14.03 3.53 11.43
CA VAL A 52 13.46 3.91 12.72
C VAL A 52 13.64 5.42 12.87
N SER A 53 12.57 6.13 13.24
CA SER A 53 12.62 7.53 13.66
C SER A 53 12.18 7.67 15.10
N PHE A 54 12.56 8.79 15.72
CA PHE A 54 12.10 9.18 17.05
C PHE A 54 11.32 10.49 16.91
N GLU A 55 10.03 10.44 17.19
CA GLU A 55 9.07 11.53 17.02
C GLU A 55 8.12 11.55 18.22
N ASP A 56 7.84 12.74 18.77
CA ASP A 56 6.95 12.92 19.92
C ASP A 56 7.21 11.98 21.12
N ASN A 57 8.49 11.73 21.41
CA ASN A 57 8.96 10.80 22.45
C ASN A 57 8.62 9.32 22.21
N VAL A 58 8.30 8.94 20.96
CA VAL A 58 7.98 7.58 20.56
C VAL A 58 8.94 7.12 19.46
N ASN A 59 9.40 5.87 19.55
CA ASN A 59 10.15 5.23 18.46
C ASN A 59 9.15 4.70 17.42
N LEU A 60 9.29 5.14 16.17
CA LEU A 60 8.47 4.71 15.05
C LEU A 60 9.29 3.85 14.10
N TYR A 61 8.72 2.73 13.66
CA TYR A 61 9.23 1.96 12.53
C TYR A 61 8.50 2.42 11.26
N ASN A 62 9.26 2.90 10.27
CA ASN A 62 8.70 3.46 9.05
C ASN A 62 9.11 2.66 7.82
N LEU A 63 8.14 2.43 6.95
CA LEU A 63 8.29 1.85 5.61
C LEU A 63 8.15 2.97 4.58
N LEU A 64 9.17 3.15 3.75
CA LEU A 64 9.23 4.18 2.71
C LEU A 64 8.85 3.60 1.35
N LEU A 65 7.81 4.19 0.78
CA LEU A 65 7.21 3.77 -0.48
C LEU A 65 7.19 4.90 -1.49
N GLN A 66 7.08 4.54 -2.76
CA GLN A 66 6.76 5.48 -3.84
C GLN A 66 5.46 6.22 -3.54
N TYR A 67 5.50 7.53 -3.65
CA TYR A 67 4.31 8.35 -3.61
C TYR A 67 3.52 8.21 -4.92
N ALA A 68 2.25 7.84 -4.81
CA ALA A 68 1.32 7.71 -5.94
C ALA A 68 0.39 8.94 -6.01
N SER A 69 0.78 9.93 -6.81
CA SER A 69 0.07 11.22 -6.89
C SER A 69 -1.37 11.12 -7.38
N GLY A 70 -1.70 10.07 -8.13
CA GLY A 70 -3.03 9.85 -8.69
C GLY A 70 -4.03 9.20 -7.72
N GLY A 71 -3.63 8.98 -6.45
CA GLY A 71 -4.44 8.29 -5.45
C GLY A 71 -4.66 6.82 -5.79
N SER A 72 -5.73 6.24 -5.22
CA SER A 72 -6.12 4.86 -5.50
C SER A 72 -7.08 4.75 -6.69
N LEU A 73 -7.19 3.55 -7.26
CA LEU A 73 -8.19 3.26 -8.27
C LEU A 73 -9.61 3.40 -7.69
N ALA A 74 -9.82 3.12 -6.40
CA ALA A 74 -11.09 3.38 -5.73
C ALA A 74 -11.46 4.88 -5.78
N ASP A 75 -10.49 5.77 -5.60
CA ASP A 75 -10.70 7.22 -5.69
C ASP A 75 -11.09 7.65 -7.10
N ARG A 76 -10.44 7.06 -8.11
CA ARG A 76 -10.76 7.30 -9.52
C ARG A 76 -12.15 6.78 -9.91
N LEU A 77 -12.55 5.63 -9.39
CA LEU A 77 -13.86 5.01 -9.68
C LEU A 77 -15.03 5.83 -9.12
N ARG A 78 -14.85 6.59 -8.05
CA ARG A 78 -15.91 7.50 -7.54
C ARG A 78 -16.24 8.65 -8.49
N ASN A 79 -15.30 9.02 -9.37
CA ASN A 79 -15.44 10.14 -10.32
C ASN A 79 -15.54 9.64 -11.78
N TYR A 80 -16.03 8.42 -12.01
CA TYR A 80 -15.97 7.74 -13.30
C TYR A 80 -16.93 8.36 -14.35
N ASN A 81 -16.41 8.70 -15.54
CA ASN A 81 -17.20 9.19 -16.69
C ASN A 81 -16.88 8.39 -17.98
N SER A 82 -17.54 8.65 -19.10
CA SER A 82 -17.41 7.82 -20.34
C SER A 82 -16.00 7.77 -20.97
N GLN A 83 -15.14 8.76 -20.72
CA GLN A 83 -13.74 8.79 -21.22
C GLN A 83 -12.81 7.78 -20.52
N SER A 84 -13.27 7.14 -19.45
CA SER A 84 -12.49 6.24 -18.58
C SER A 84 -12.32 4.80 -19.08
N LYS A 85 -13.07 4.36 -20.11
CA LYS A 85 -13.04 2.95 -20.56
C LYS A 85 -11.66 2.49 -21.06
N VAL A 86 -10.93 3.35 -21.77
CA VAL A 86 -9.59 3.04 -22.30
C VAL A 86 -8.57 2.97 -21.16
N GLU A 87 -8.66 3.89 -20.21
CA GLU A 87 -7.79 3.92 -19.02
C GLU A 87 -8.04 2.71 -18.11
N GLY A 88 -9.31 2.30 -17.93
CA GLY A 88 -9.66 1.09 -17.17
C GLY A 88 -9.01 -0.18 -17.72
N ARG A 89 -8.96 -0.35 -19.05
CA ARG A 89 -8.27 -1.50 -19.67
C ARG A 89 -6.76 -1.48 -19.42
N LYS A 90 -6.12 -0.31 -19.48
CA LYS A 90 -4.70 -0.17 -19.16
C LYS A 90 -4.42 -0.51 -17.71
N HIS A 91 -5.23 0.01 -16.77
CA HIS A 91 -5.08 -0.30 -15.35
C HIS A 91 -5.25 -1.80 -15.09
N MET A 92 -6.24 -2.44 -15.71
CA MET A 92 -6.44 -3.89 -15.59
C MET A 92 -5.22 -4.67 -16.09
N LYS A 93 -4.67 -4.31 -17.26
CA LYS A 93 -3.46 -4.95 -17.79
C LYS A 93 -2.29 -4.84 -16.81
N ASN A 94 -2.07 -3.65 -16.24
CA ASN A 94 -1.01 -3.45 -15.25
C ASN A 94 -1.20 -4.31 -14.00
N VAL A 95 -2.44 -4.38 -13.48
CA VAL A 95 -2.76 -5.21 -12.30
C VAL A 95 -2.50 -6.69 -12.60
N LEU A 96 -2.90 -7.19 -13.76
CA LEU A 96 -2.65 -8.60 -14.14
C LEU A 96 -1.16 -8.91 -14.27
N LEU A 97 -0.37 -8.00 -14.84
CA LEU A 97 1.09 -8.16 -14.93
C LEU A 97 1.75 -8.10 -13.55
N GLY A 98 1.28 -7.23 -12.65
CA GLY A 98 1.70 -7.18 -11.26
C GLY A 98 1.39 -8.48 -10.52
N LEU A 99 0.16 -9.00 -10.66
CA LEU A 99 -0.24 -10.27 -10.04
C LEU A 99 0.56 -11.45 -10.56
N SER A 100 0.84 -11.51 -11.86
CA SER A 100 1.71 -12.55 -12.41
C SER A 100 3.10 -12.50 -11.79
N CYS A 101 3.67 -11.30 -11.60
CA CYS A 101 4.94 -11.14 -10.90
C CYS A 101 4.89 -11.62 -9.45
N ILE A 102 3.83 -11.28 -8.71
CA ILE A 102 3.62 -11.70 -7.32
C ILE A 102 3.53 -13.22 -7.22
N HIS A 103 2.69 -13.85 -8.04
CA HIS A 103 2.46 -15.28 -8.01
C HIS A 103 3.68 -16.09 -8.48
N ASN A 104 4.44 -15.60 -9.46
CA ASN A 104 5.68 -16.25 -9.89
C ASN A 104 6.77 -16.26 -8.80
N ASN A 105 6.67 -15.40 -7.79
CA ASN A 105 7.54 -15.40 -6.61
C ASN A 105 6.96 -16.22 -5.45
N GLY A 106 5.89 -16.98 -5.68
CA GLY A 106 5.25 -17.80 -4.65
C GLY A 106 4.57 -17.00 -3.55
N ILE A 107 4.11 -15.78 -3.85
CA ILE A 107 3.37 -14.93 -2.92
C ILE A 107 1.89 -14.88 -3.33
N ILE A 108 0.99 -14.85 -2.35
CA ILE A 108 -0.43 -14.53 -2.51
C ILE A 108 -0.67 -13.16 -1.86
N HIS A 109 -1.24 -12.20 -2.59
CA HIS A 109 -1.45 -10.84 -2.07
C HIS A 109 -2.52 -10.77 -0.96
N CYS A 110 -3.57 -11.58 -1.07
CA CYS A 110 -4.73 -11.69 -0.17
C CYS A 110 -5.65 -10.46 -0.01
N ASP A 111 -5.25 -9.27 -0.46
CA ASP A 111 -6.11 -8.06 -0.36
C ASP A 111 -6.16 -7.23 -1.66
N ILE A 112 -6.44 -7.89 -2.79
CA ILE A 112 -6.60 -7.20 -4.07
C ILE A 112 -7.98 -6.53 -4.13
N LYS A 113 -7.98 -5.20 -4.08
CA LYS A 113 -9.16 -4.33 -4.17
C LYS A 113 -8.77 -2.99 -4.80
N PRO A 114 -9.69 -2.20 -5.39
CA PRO A 114 -9.35 -0.92 -6.00
C PRO A 114 -8.65 0.08 -5.06
N GLY A 115 -8.87 -0.01 -3.74
CA GLY A 115 -8.15 0.81 -2.76
C GLY A 115 -6.66 0.52 -2.65
N ASN A 116 -6.24 -0.72 -2.98
CA ASN A 116 -4.84 -1.15 -2.95
C ASN A 116 -4.18 -1.12 -4.34
N ILE A 117 -4.87 -0.56 -5.35
CA ILE A 117 -4.30 -0.28 -6.66
C ILE A 117 -4.03 1.22 -6.72
N LEU A 118 -2.75 1.60 -6.67
CA LEU A 118 -2.33 3.00 -6.67
C LEU A 118 -2.01 3.49 -8.08
N LEU A 119 -2.33 4.75 -8.36
CA LEU A 119 -2.12 5.39 -9.66
C LEU A 119 -0.93 6.34 -9.57
N VAL A 120 0.11 6.08 -10.36
CA VAL A 120 1.27 6.97 -10.48
C VAL A 120 1.14 7.76 -11.77
N GLU A 121 0.80 9.05 -11.67
CA GLU A 121 0.48 9.87 -12.85
C GLU A 121 1.69 10.11 -13.75
N ARG A 122 2.88 10.30 -13.17
CA ARG A 122 4.14 10.46 -13.92
C ARG A 122 4.37 9.31 -14.89
N ASP A 123 4.11 8.09 -14.45
CA ASP A 123 4.35 6.87 -15.21
C ASP A 123 3.09 6.43 -15.99
N LYS A 124 1.94 7.06 -15.73
CA LYS A 124 0.60 6.65 -16.20
C LYS A 124 0.33 5.16 -15.94
N THR A 125 0.81 4.65 -14.79
CA THR A 125 0.69 3.24 -14.42
C THR A 125 -0.17 3.04 -13.18
N ALA A 126 -1.00 2.00 -13.21
CA ALA A 126 -1.52 1.39 -11.99
C ALA A 126 -0.48 0.43 -11.40
N LYS A 127 -0.33 0.45 -10.07
CA LYS A 127 0.59 -0.39 -9.30
C LYS A 127 -0.11 -1.03 -8.12
N ILE A 128 0.20 -2.29 -7.82
CA ILE A 128 -0.30 -3.00 -6.64
C ILE A 128 0.46 -2.52 -5.41
N ALA A 129 -0.24 -2.27 -4.32
CA ALA A 129 0.30 -1.83 -3.04
C ALA A 129 -0.35 -2.60 -1.88
N ASP A 130 0.19 -2.39 -0.68
CA ASP A 130 -0.30 -2.92 0.61
C ASP A 130 -0.23 -4.45 0.74
N PHE A 131 0.97 -4.92 1.11
CA PHE A 131 1.28 -6.34 1.29
C PHE A 131 1.05 -6.82 2.72
N GLY A 132 0.37 -6.02 3.57
CA GLY A 132 0.21 -6.31 4.99
C GLY A 132 -0.57 -7.60 5.31
N LEU A 133 -1.31 -8.15 4.34
CA LEU A 133 -2.02 -9.43 4.46
C LEU A 133 -1.43 -10.55 3.60
N SER A 134 -0.37 -10.25 2.85
CA SER A 134 0.23 -11.20 1.91
C SER A 134 0.90 -12.36 2.63
N VAL A 135 0.93 -13.51 1.96
CA VAL A 135 1.53 -14.75 2.47
C VAL A 135 2.33 -15.44 1.38
N THR A 136 3.30 -16.23 1.79
CA THR A 136 3.92 -17.22 0.89
C THR A 136 2.93 -18.35 0.58
N LEU A 137 3.10 -19.02 -0.56
CA LEU A 137 2.31 -20.20 -0.92
C LEU A 137 2.40 -21.28 0.17
N GLU A 138 3.58 -21.48 0.76
CA GLU A 138 3.80 -22.43 1.85
C GLU A 138 2.93 -22.10 3.08
N GLN A 139 2.93 -20.84 3.51
CA GLN A 139 2.07 -20.38 4.61
C GLN A 139 0.58 -20.58 4.28
N GLY A 140 0.15 -20.20 3.07
CA GLY A 140 -1.24 -20.37 2.63
C GLY A 140 -1.70 -21.83 2.58
N MET A 141 -0.79 -22.77 2.27
CA MET A 141 -1.09 -24.21 2.27
C MET A 141 -1.18 -24.79 3.69
N ASN A 142 -0.45 -24.24 4.65
CA ASN A 142 -0.46 -24.66 6.05
C ASN A 142 -1.65 -24.08 6.83
N GLU A 143 -2.19 -22.93 6.42
CA GLU A 143 -3.31 -22.23 7.06
C GLU A 143 -4.71 -22.79 6.75
N ARG A 144 -4.83 -24.04 6.31
CA ARG A 144 -6.12 -24.70 5.93
C ARG A 144 -7.18 -24.80 7.05
N HIS A 145 -6.95 -24.24 8.23
CA HIS A 145 -7.92 -24.18 9.33
C HIS A 145 -8.08 -22.74 9.87
N GLY A 146 -9.04 -21.98 9.31
CA GLY A 146 -9.80 -20.99 10.07
C GLY A 146 -9.43 -19.50 9.99
N LEU A 147 -8.36 -19.08 9.30
CA LEU A 147 -8.01 -17.65 9.20
C LEU A 147 -8.62 -17.00 7.94
N ILE A 148 -9.69 -16.21 8.12
CA ILE A 148 -10.20 -15.35 7.05
C ILE A 148 -9.28 -14.14 6.89
N ARG A 149 -8.57 -14.08 5.75
CA ARG A 149 -7.76 -12.92 5.34
C ARG A 149 -8.52 -12.06 4.32
N GLY A 150 -8.33 -10.74 4.39
CA GLY A 150 -8.93 -9.76 3.47
C GLY A 150 -9.82 -8.73 4.18
N THR A 151 -10.14 -7.66 3.47
CA THR A 151 -11.04 -6.61 4.01
C THR A 151 -12.47 -7.14 4.17
N LYS A 152 -13.00 -7.13 5.39
CA LYS A 152 -14.44 -7.39 5.63
C LYS A 152 -15.26 -6.28 4.95
N ARG A 153 -16.16 -6.64 4.04
CA ARG A 153 -17.15 -5.70 3.51
C ARG A 153 -18.25 -5.52 4.54
N THR A 154 -18.42 -4.32 5.10
CA THR A 154 -19.70 -3.92 5.69
C THR A 154 -20.65 -3.57 4.55
N PRO A 155 -21.89 -4.11 4.54
CA PRO A 155 -22.90 -3.68 3.57
C PRO A 155 -23.24 -2.20 3.82
N GLN A 156 -23.10 -1.37 2.79
CA GLN A 156 -23.24 0.08 2.86
C GLN A 156 -24.71 0.57 2.82
N TRP A 157 -25.67 -0.19 3.38
CA TRP A 157 -27.10 0.15 3.30
C TRP A 157 -27.77 0.45 4.64
N GLU A 158 -27.03 0.50 5.74
CA GLU A 158 -27.54 1.04 7.01
C GLU A 158 -26.69 2.24 7.45
N ASP A 159 -27.42 3.27 7.89
CA ASP A 159 -26.98 4.45 8.65
C ASP A 159 -26.47 5.67 7.86
N THR A 160 -27.43 6.41 7.28
CA THR A 160 -27.36 7.87 7.29
C THR A 160 -28.03 8.37 8.57
N ASP A 161 -27.24 8.84 9.54
CA ASP A 161 -27.66 9.91 10.44
C ASP A 161 -26.44 10.59 11.08
N GLY A 162 -26.39 11.92 10.90
CA GLY A 162 -25.86 12.90 11.85
C GLY A 162 -24.40 12.86 12.28
N ASP A 163 -23.64 13.86 11.79
CA ASP A 163 -22.54 14.55 12.48
C ASP A 163 -21.33 13.73 12.99
N ASP A 164 -20.20 13.79 12.27
CA ASP A 164 -19.00 14.47 12.80
C ASP A 164 -17.89 14.68 11.74
N VAL A 165 -17.05 15.66 12.03
CA VAL A 165 -16.07 16.35 11.18
C VAL A 165 -15.05 15.41 10.48
N PHE A 166 -15.05 15.44 9.13
CA PHE A 166 -14.05 14.80 8.27
C PHE A 166 -12.63 15.37 8.51
N ARG A 167 -11.85 14.71 9.37
CA ARG A 167 -10.38 14.77 9.28
C ARG A 167 -9.93 13.93 8.09
N LYS A 168 -9.18 14.55 7.16
CA LYS A 168 -8.54 13.96 5.98
C LYS A 168 -7.45 12.94 6.32
N ASN A 169 -7.81 11.85 7.00
CA ASN A 169 -6.92 10.72 7.20
C ASN A 169 -7.37 9.60 6.27
N GLN A 170 -6.52 9.25 5.30
CA GLN A 170 -6.72 8.08 4.45
C GLN A 170 -6.53 6.85 5.33
N VAL A 171 -7.64 6.26 5.77
CA VAL A 171 -7.64 5.02 6.56
C VAL A 171 -7.54 3.84 5.58
N CYS A 172 -6.35 3.25 5.47
CA CYS A 172 -6.23 1.85 5.06
C CYS A 172 -5.83 1.07 6.31
N GLY A 173 -6.62 0.05 6.68
CA GLY A 173 -6.38 -0.94 7.74
C GLY A 173 -5.24 -0.64 8.73
N THR A 174 -5.60 -0.15 9.91
CA THR A 174 -4.77 -0.09 11.13
C THR A 174 -3.40 0.61 11.09
N LYS A 175 -2.98 1.24 9.98
CA LYS A 175 -1.70 1.97 9.92
C LYS A 175 -1.86 3.33 9.25
N VAL A 176 -1.36 4.36 9.92
CA VAL A 176 -1.37 5.74 9.39
C VAL A 176 -0.38 5.80 8.23
N LEU A 177 -0.89 6.10 7.05
CA LEU A 177 -0.08 6.53 5.91
C LEU A 177 0.09 8.03 6.03
N GLU A 178 1.31 8.46 6.32
CA GLU A 178 1.67 9.88 6.35
C GLU A 178 2.54 10.20 5.13
N PHE A 179 2.27 11.33 4.49
CA PHE A 179 3.06 11.79 3.36
C PHE A 179 4.08 12.79 3.87
N LYS A 180 5.37 12.48 3.73
CA LYS A 180 6.45 13.39 4.11
C LYS A 180 7.25 13.80 2.87
N VAL A 181 7.44 15.11 2.72
CA VAL A 181 8.41 15.67 1.77
C VAL A 181 9.79 15.42 2.35
N VAL A 182 10.63 14.64 1.66
CA VAL A 182 12.03 14.46 2.04
C VAL A 182 12.79 15.58 1.33
N LYS A 183 13.20 16.61 2.09
CA LYS A 183 14.11 17.66 1.62
C LYS A 183 15.51 17.37 2.10
#